data_AF-A0A2M7RJ35-F1
#
_entry.id   AF-A0A2M7RJ35-F1
#
_cell.length_a   1.000
_cell.length_b   1.000
_cell.length_c   1.000
_cell.angle_alpha   90.00
_cell.angle_beta   90.00
_cell.angle_gamma   90.00
#
_symmetry.space_group_name_H-M   'P 1'
#
loop_
_entity.id
_entity.type
_entity.pdbx_description
1 polymer ?
#
loop_
_entity_poly.entity_id
_entity_poly.type
_entity_poly.pdbx_seq_one_letter_code
_entity_poly.pdbx_strand_id
1 'polypeptide(L)'
;ALMAIILGIISTVFDFIFFAMFYRISPSVLQTNWFIGSILTELILLLSIRTRMVFFKAKRPASILIWLSGLAAIVTILIPFTQFGQKIFQFIRPSSNHLWIILLVVTLYFITTESAKLLYYKFANNKE
;
A
#
# COMPACT_ATOMS: atom_id res chain seq x y z
N ALA A 1 -3.04 -6.18 19.95
CA ALA A 1 -2.36 -4.87 20.12
C ALA A 1 -0.96 -4.88 19.50
N LEU A 2 -0.04 -5.76 19.91
CA LEU A 2 1.36 -5.73 19.46
C LEU A 2 1.54 -5.82 17.93
N MET A 3 0.82 -6.72 17.25
CA MET A 3 0.92 -6.83 15.79
C MET A 3 0.48 -5.55 15.05
N ALA A 4 -0.57 -4.88 15.52
CA ALA A 4 -1.02 -3.62 14.93
C ALA A 4 0.02 -2.51 15.09
N ILE A 5 0.73 -2.46 16.23
CA ILE A 5 1.84 -1.51 16.46
C ILE A 5 3.00 -1.80 15.50
N ILE A 6 3.40 -3.07 15.34
CA ILE A 6 4.49 -3.46 14.43
C ILE A 6 4.15 -3.06 12.98
N LEU A 7 2.95 -3.41 12.51
CA LEU A 7 2.51 -3.06 11.16
C LEU A 7 2.36 -1.55 10.96
N GLY A 8 1.89 -0.83 11.98
CA GLY A 8 1.82 0.63 11.97
C GLY A 8 3.21 1.27 11.83
N ILE A 9 4.21 0.80 12.59
CA ILE A 9 5.60 1.28 12.48
C ILE A 9 6.15 1.01 11.07
N ILE A 10 5.94 -0.19 10.52
CA ILE A 10 6.35 -0.51 9.15
C ILE A 10 5.69 0.47 8.16
N SER A 11 4.38 0.73 8.29
CA SER A 11 3.67 1.70 7.45
C SER A 11 4.29 3.09 7.52
N THR A 12 4.52 3.60 8.73
CA THR A 12 5.14 4.92 8.95
C THR A 12 6.53 5.02 8.31
N VAL A 13 7.34 3.97 8.41
CA VAL A 13 8.67 3.95 7.75
C VAL A 13 8.53 4.04 6.23
N PHE A 14 7.59 3.31 5.65
CA PHE A 14 7.34 3.37 4.21
C PHE A 14 6.76 4.72 3.77
N ASP A 15 5.91 5.37 4.58
CA ASP A 15 5.48 6.75 4.34
C ASP A 15 6.68 7.71 4.33
N PHE A 16 7.61 7.60 5.28
CA PHE A 16 8.83 8.42 5.25
C PHE A 16 9.71 8.14 4.04
N ILE A 17 9.78 6.90 3.56
CA ILE A 17 10.47 6.56 2.31
C ILE A 17 9.80 7.28 1.12
N PHE A 18 8.46 7.27 1.04
CA PHE A 18 7.72 8.01 0.03
C PHE A 18 8.02 9.52 0.07
N PHE A 19 7.98 10.10 1.26
CA PHE A 19 8.36 11.50 1.46
C PHE A 19 9.80 11.75 0.99
N ALA A 20 10.76 10.95 1.43
CA ALA A 20 12.17 11.10 1.09
C ALA A 20 12.44 11.02 -0.43
N MET A 21 11.68 10.21 -1.17
CA MET A 21 11.82 10.08 -2.62
C MET A 21 11.33 11.31 -3.40
N PHE A 22 10.22 11.93 -2.98
CA PHE A 22 9.54 12.94 -3.79
C PHE A 22 9.59 14.36 -3.23
N TYR A 23 9.97 14.58 -1.97
CA TYR A 23 9.91 15.92 -1.33
C TYR A 23 10.76 16.99 -2.03
N ARG A 24 11.86 16.61 -2.70
CA ARG A 24 12.75 17.55 -3.39
C ARG A 24 12.24 17.97 -4.77
N ILE A 25 11.25 17.27 -5.34
CA ILE A 25 10.81 17.52 -6.71
C ILE A 25 9.77 18.64 -6.73
N SER A 26 8.60 18.39 -6.15
CA SER A 26 7.59 19.41 -5.89
C SER A 26 6.52 18.88 -4.92
N PRO A 27 5.79 19.77 -4.22
CA PRO A 27 4.67 19.35 -3.38
C PRO A 27 3.57 18.60 -4.15
N SER A 28 3.29 18.98 -5.40
CA SER A 28 2.26 18.34 -6.23
C SER A 28 2.66 16.93 -6.72
N VAL A 29 3.95 16.74 -7.04
CA VAL A 29 4.52 15.41 -7.32
C VAL A 29 4.41 14.54 -6.09
N LEU A 30 4.84 15.04 -4.92
CA LEU A 30 4.74 14.29 -3.68
C LEU A 30 3.29 13.91 -3.36
N GLN A 31 2.36 14.87 -3.37
CA GLN A 31 0.94 14.64 -3.08
C GLN A 31 0.34 13.54 -3.97
N THR A 32 0.56 13.61 -5.28
CA THR A 32 -0.04 12.65 -6.23
C THR A 32 0.54 11.25 -6.05
N ASN A 33 1.88 11.13 -5.95
CA ASN A 33 2.52 9.82 -5.87
C ASN A 33 2.35 9.18 -4.48
N TRP A 34 2.34 10.00 -3.42
CA TRP A 34 2.02 9.55 -2.07
C TRP A 34 0.57 9.09 -1.96
N PHE A 35 -0.40 9.80 -2.56
CA PHE A 35 -1.79 9.35 -2.65
C PHE A 35 -1.93 7.94 -3.27
N ILE A 36 -1.29 7.73 -4.43
CA ILE A 36 -1.32 6.41 -5.10
C ILE A 36 -0.67 5.36 -4.20
N GLY A 37 0.52 5.66 -3.68
CA GLY A 37 1.27 4.78 -2.80
C GLY A 37 0.47 4.34 -1.59
N SER A 38 -0.06 5.28 -0.82
CA SER A 38 -0.79 5.03 0.43
C SER A 38 -2.04 4.18 0.22
N ILE A 39 -2.83 4.43 -0.83
CA ILE A 39 -4.01 3.60 -1.10
C ILE A 39 -3.58 2.18 -1.50
N LEU A 40 -2.57 2.03 -2.35
CA LEU A 40 -2.11 0.70 -2.77
C LEU A 40 -1.54 -0.09 -1.59
N THR A 41 -0.76 0.53 -0.70
CA THR A 41 -0.26 -0.14 0.51
C THR A 41 -1.39 -0.53 1.45
N GLU A 42 -2.40 0.33 1.64
CA GLU A 42 -3.55 0.03 2.51
C GLU A 42 -4.41 -1.11 1.94
N LEU A 43 -4.67 -1.13 0.63
CA LEU A 43 -5.42 -2.21 -0.02
C LEU A 43 -4.69 -3.56 0.13
N ILE A 44 -3.37 -3.56 -0.03
CA ILE A 44 -2.56 -4.76 0.18
C ILE A 44 -2.58 -5.19 1.65
N LEU A 45 -2.43 -4.23 2.57
CA LEU A 45 -2.46 -4.49 4.00
C LEU A 45 -3.80 -5.11 4.40
N LEU A 46 -4.91 -4.53 3.96
CA LEU A 46 -6.28 -5.02 4.17
C LEU A 46 -6.41 -6.48 3.75
N LEU A 47 -5.92 -6.81 2.56
CA LEU A 47 -5.94 -8.18 2.05
C LEU A 47 -5.00 -9.12 2.82
N SER A 48 -3.84 -8.64 3.26
CA SER A 48 -2.84 -9.40 4.01
C SER A 48 -3.32 -9.77 5.43
N ILE A 49 -3.90 -8.81 6.17
CA ILE A 49 -4.30 -9.00 7.58
C ILE A 49 -5.50 -9.93 7.77
N ARG A 50 -6.29 -10.17 6.70
CA ARG A 50 -7.48 -11.03 6.76
C ARG A 50 -7.17 -12.46 7.22
N THR A 51 -5.94 -12.93 7.02
CA THR A 51 -5.58 -14.33 7.30
C THR A 51 -4.28 -14.44 8.07
N ARG A 52 -4.22 -15.42 8.98
CA ARG A 52 -3.01 -15.73 9.77
C ARG A 52 -1.93 -16.46 8.95
N MET A 53 -2.29 -16.98 7.78
CA MET A 53 -1.40 -17.68 6.85
C MET A 53 -0.83 -16.73 5.81
N VAL A 54 0.14 -17.21 5.04
CA VAL A 54 0.67 -16.49 3.86
C VAL A 54 -0.49 -16.16 2.93
N PHE A 55 -0.59 -14.91 2.47
CA PHE A 55 -1.69 -14.39 1.64
C PHE A 55 -2.08 -15.34 0.48
N PHE A 56 -1.09 -15.89 -0.24
CA PHE A 56 -1.34 -16.79 -1.37
C PHE A 56 -1.71 -18.23 -1.00
N LYS A 57 -1.43 -18.67 0.23
CA LYS A 57 -1.78 -20.00 0.74
C LYS A 57 -3.13 -20.02 1.46
N ALA A 58 -3.69 -18.84 1.74
CA ALA A 58 -4.91 -18.71 2.51
C ALA A 58 -6.17 -18.83 1.64
N LYS A 59 -7.31 -19.14 2.29
CA LYS A 59 -8.61 -19.25 1.64
C LYS A 59 -8.97 -17.92 0.96
N ARG A 60 -9.34 -17.99 -0.32
CA ARG A 60 -9.65 -16.82 -1.16
C ARG A 60 -10.62 -15.85 -0.45
N PRO A 61 -10.40 -14.52 -0.58
CA PRO A 61 -11.36 -13.53 -0.13
C PRO A 61 -12.73 -13.69 -0.76
N ALA A 62 -13.76 -13.19 -0.06
CA ALA A 62 -15.08 -13.05 -0.66
C ALA A 62 -14.94 -12.23 -1.95
N SER A 63 -15.57 -12.67 -3.04
CA SER A 63 -15.39 -12.07 -4.37
C SER A 63 -15.64 -10.56 -4.36
N ILE A 64 -16.60 -10.09 -3.55
CA ILE A 64 -16.89 -8.67 -3.38
C ILE A 64 -15.69 -7.86 -2.89
N LEU A 65 -14.89 -8.40 -1.96
CA LEU A 65 -13.73 -7.70 -1.42
C LEU A 65 -12.64 -7.55 -2.48
N ILE A 66 -12.43 -8.60 -3.28
CA ILE A 66 -11.46 -8.57 -4.39
C ILE A 66 -11.90 -7.53 -5.42
N TRP A 67 -13.18 -7.54 -5.80
CA TRP A 67 -13.74 -6.59 -6.77
C TRP A 67 -13.62 -5.15 -6.31
N LEU A 68 -14.05 -4.85 -5.07
CA LEU A 68 -13.97 -3.49 -4.54
C LEU A 68 -12.52 -3.01 -4.37
N SER A 69 -11.62 -3.88 -3.91
CA SER A 69 -10.19 -3.53 -3.77
C SER A 69 -9.54 -3.31 -5.14
N GLY A 70 -9.83 -4.17 -6.11
CA GLY A 70 -9.34 -4.03 -7.48
C GLY A 70 -9.87 -2.75 -8.15
N LEU A 71 -11.16 -2.46 -7.98
CA LEU A 71 -11.77 -1.23 -8.47
C LEU A 71 -11.12 0.00 -7.82
N ALA A 72 -10.93 -0.01 -6.50
CA ALA A 72 -10.26 1.07 -5.78
C ALA A 72 -8.82 1.29 -6.28
N ALA A 73 -8.05 0.21 -6.51
CA ALA A 73 -6.70 0.31 -7.06
C ALA A 73 -6.69 0.92 -8.47
N ILE A 74 -7.60 0.47 -9.34
CA ILE A 74 -7.73 0.99 -10.71
C ILE A 74 -8.10 2.48 -10.67
N VAL A 75 -9.12 2.85 -9.89
CA VAL A 75 -9.56 4.25 -9.76
C VAL A 75 -8.44 5.12 -9.22
N THR A 76 -7.69 4.65 -8.23
CA THR A 76 -6.55 5.37 -7.64
C THR A 76 -5.47 5.68 -8.67
N ILE A 77 -5.15 4.72 -9.54
CA ILE A 77 -4.15 4.92 -10.60
C ILE A 77 -4.70 5.84 -11.70
N LEU A 78 -5.97 5.71 -12.06
CA LEU A 78 -6.56 6.46 -13.17
C LEU A 78 -6.94 7.90 -12.81
N ILE A 79 -7.35 8.18 -11.57
CA ILE A 79 -7.87 9.49 -11.18
C ILE A 79 -6.93 10.66 -11.52
N PRO A 80 -5.59 10.60 -11.34
CA PRO A 80 -4.67 11.70 -11.68
C PRO A 80 -4.57 11.98 -13.18
N PHE A 81 -4.95 11.02 -14.02
CA PHE A 81 -4.98 11.19 -15.48
C PHE A 81 -6.26 11.88 -15.97
N THR A 82 -7.31 11.91 -15.15
CA THR A 82 -8.60 12.53 -15.47
C THR A 82 -8.62 14.03 -15.19
N GLN A 83 -9.46 14.78 -15.93
CA GLN A 83 -9.69 16.20 -15.64
C GLN A 83 -10.29 16.43 -14.25
N PHE A 84 -11.11 15.50 -13.76
CA PHE A 84 -11.69 15.55 -12.43
C PHE A 84 -10.61 15.51 -11.35
N GLY A 85 -9.67 14.55 -11.45
CA GLY A 85 -8.52 14.44 -10.55
C GLY A 85 -7.66 15.70 -10.50
N GLN A 86 -7.41 16.27 -11.68
CA GLN A 86 -6.55 17.45 -11.83
C GLN A 86 -7.23 18.73 -11.31
N LYS A 87 -8.54 18.91 -11.54
CA LYS A 87 -9.25 20.13 -11.12
C LYS A 87 -9.61 20.13 -9.64
N ILE A 88 -10.07 19.01 -9.11
CA ILE A 88 -10.57 18.93 -7.73
C ILE A 88 -9.45 18.66 -6.74
N PHE A 89 -8.59 17.68 -7.01
CA PHE A 89 -7.53 17.27 -6.09
C PHE A 89 -6.18 17.88 -6.40
N GLN A 90 -6.07 18.70 -7.46
CA GLN A 90 -4.82 19.30 -7.92
C GLN A 90 -3.73 18.26 -8.22
N PHE A 91 -4.15 17.04 -8.60
CA PHE A 91 -3.22 16.00 -8.99
C PHE A 91 -2.52 16.36 -10.29
N ILE A 92 -1.26 15.98 -10.39
CA ILE A 92 -0.52 16.05 -11.64
C ILE A 92 -0.50 14.68 -12.30
N ARG A 93 -0.24 14.62 -13.61
CA ARG A 93 -0.04 13.31 -14.27
C ARG A 93 1.25 12.67 -13.75
N PRO A 94 1.19 11.48 -13.12
CA PRO A 94 2.39 10.76 -12.71
C PRO A 94 3.20 10.37 -13.95
N SER A 95 4.52 10.52 -13.87
CA SER A 95 5.40 9.98 -14.90
C SER A 95 5.43 8.45 -14.81
N SER A 96 5.74 7.78 -15.94
CA SER A 96 5.92 6.32 -15.94
C SER A 96 6.98 5.86 -14.94
N ASN A 97 8.05 6.65 -14.77
CA ASN A 97 9.10 6.38 -13.78
C ASN A 97 8.57 6.43 -12.35
N HIS A 98 7.71 7.40 -12.01
CA HIS A 98 7.12 7.47 -10.68
C HIS A 98 6.23 6.26 -10.40
N LEU A 99 5.43 5.81 -11.38
CA LEU A 99 4.58 4.61 -11.23
C LEU A 99 5.41 3.34 -10.97
N TRP A 100 6.54 3.17 -11.66
CA TRP A 100 7.45 2.05 -11.41
C TRP A 100 8.06 2.10 -10.00
N ILE A 101 8.47 3.29 -9.54
CA ILE A 101 8.98 3.47 -8.17
C ILE A 101 7.90 3.12 -7.15
N ILE A 102 6.67 3.63 -7.34
CA ILE A 102 5.54 3.32 -6.46
C ILE A 102 5.30 1.82 -6.41
N LEU A 103 5.23 1.15 -7.56
CA LEU A 103 5.01 -0.30 -7.61
C LEU A 103 6.10 -1.08 -6.87
N LEU A 104 7.37 -0.66 -7.01
CA LEU A 104 8.49 -1.26 -6.28
C LEU A 104 8.33 -1.07 -4.77
N VAL A 105 8.03 0.15 -4.32
CA VAL A 105 7.87 0.46 -2.89
C VAL A 105 6.69 -0.30 -2.29
N VAL A 106 5.56 -0.36 -2.99
CA VAL A 106 4.36 -1.12 -2.59
C VAL A 106 4.67 -2.62 -2.50
N THR A 107 5.47 -3.15 -3.43
CA THR A 107 5.91 -4.55 -3.42
C THR A 107 6.82 -4.85 -2.22
N LEU A 108 7.79 -3.97 -1.96
CA LEU A 108 8.68 -4.09 -0.79
C LEU A 108 7.90 -3.97 0.53
N TYR A 109 6.91 -3.08 0.57
CA TYR A 109 6.00 -2.94 1.71
C TYR A 109 5.24 -4.23 1.97
N PHE A 110 4.67 -4.84 0.93
CA PHE A 110 3.97 -6.11 1.03
C PHE A 110 4.89 -7.21 1.58
N ILE A 111 6.09 -7.36 1.02
CA ILE A 111 7.05 -8.38 1.48
C ILE A 111 7.41 -8.16 2.96
N THR A 112 7.63 -6.91 3.36
CA THR A 112 8.02 -6.54 4.73
C THR A 112 6.88 -6.83 5.72
N THR A 113 5.68 -6.36 5.42
CA THR A 113 4.49 -6.55 6.26
C THR A 113 4.10 -8.03 6.37
N GLU A 114 4.11 -8.76 5.26
CA GLU A 114 3.83 -10.19 5.24
C GLU A 114 4.87 -10.99 6.04
N SER A 115 6.16 -10.65 5.90
CA SER A 115 7.24 -11.28 6.68
C SER A 115 7.10 -11.01 8.18
N ALA A 116 6.83 -9.77 8.57
CA ALA A 116 6.62 -9.38 9.97
C ALA A 116 5.42 -10.12 10.58
N LYS A 117 4.32 -10.22 9.83
CA LYS A 117 3.12 -10.98 10.21
C LYS A 117 3.43 -12.46 10.44
N LEU A 118 4.13 -13.11 9.50
CA LEU A 118 4.46 -14.53 9.60
C LEU A 118 5.42 -14.82 10.77
N LEU A 119 6.40 -13.95 10.99
CA LEU A 119 7.30 -14.05 12.14
C LEU A 119 6.53 -13.91 13.45
N TYR A 120 5.64 -12.92 13.55
CA TYR A 120 4.79 -12.74 14.74
C TYR A 120 3.99 -14.00 15.07
N TYR A 121 3.32 -14.60 14.08
CA TYR A 121 2.55 -15.83 14.31
C TYR A 121 3.42 -17.04 14.64
N LYS A 122 4.60 -17.18 14.02
CA LYS A 122 5.55 -18.26 14.34
C LYS A 122 6.01 -18.19 15.79
N PHE A 123 6.36 -17.01 16.29
CA PHE A 123 6.79 -16.84 17.68
C PHE A 123 5.63 -16.94 18.68
N ALA A 124 4.43 -16.49 18.31
CA ALA A 124 3.25 -16.62 19.14
C ALA A 124 2.83 -18.10 19.32
N ASN A 125 2.85 -18.90 18.25
CA ASN A 125 2.55 -20.34 18.33
C ASN A 125 3.61 -21.15 19.08
N ASN A 126 4.88 -20.71 19.11
CA ASN A 126 5.93 -21.40 19.87
C ASN A 126 5.85 -21.18 21.40
N LYS A 127 4.92 -20.34 21.87
CA LYS A 127 4.69 -20.05 23.30
C LYS A 127 3.48 -20.80 23.89
N GLU A 128 2.73 -21.52 23.07
CA GLU A 128 1.69 -22.47 23.50
C GLU A 128 2.25 -23.90 23.46
#